data_AF-A0A7J6DL42-F1
#
_entry.id   AF-A0A7J6DL42-F1
#
_cell.length_a   1.000
_cell.length_b   1.000
_cell.length_c   1.000
_cell.angle_alpha   90.00
_cell.angle_beta   90.00
_cell.angle_gamma   90.00
#
_symmetry.space_group_name_H-M   'P 1'
#
loop_
_entity.id
_entity.type
_entity.pdbx_description
1 polymer ?
#
loop_
_entity_poly.entity_id
_entity_poly.type
_entity_poly.pdbx_seq_one_letter_code
_entity_poly.pdbx_strand_id
1 'polypeptide(L)'
;MNMHVERLINGSSLESQLEYARGNHRKAIKLLMASSNRTDIGILSMFHNNLGCIYYQLGKYHTSSVFFSKALNNCASLRKEKPLKLSTFSQDNSLLIIYNCGMQYLACGKPIAAARCFQKAGLIFYNRPLLWLRLAECCLMALEKGLLKSNLAPADRSDVIIYVIGKGKWRQLALGEGIPKNGNVDLERGDLLLGSDGQPKLSLSLARQCLYNALYLLDRSELSHLKSSLPSNSSLDENESTEMASLKNSSHKNLQNMDSKASTVAVGLSQVNANGDAKEQRGGTTQELVQNSLTYYEDIRRKEKALIKQALLANLAYAELEMGDPIKALSTAKSLLELPECSRVYLFLGHIFAAESLCWLNRQKEAIDHLLVYVSEGSVELPFSQEDFEQRKVDRTADCEDINGGSTNAKNSSPQDLEGIGFLKPEEARAALYVNFATLYAMQGDFNQAHQFVSQALSIAPNNPEATLTGVYVDLALGKSEAAIAKLKHCSRITFLSGGLTSNHS
;
A
#
# COMPACT_ATOMS: atom_id res chain seq x y z
N MET A 1 -4.72 -2.26 2.05
CA MET A 1 -3.90 -3.05 1.10
C MET A 1 -3.02 -4.06 1.86
N ASN A 2 -3.62 -5.12 2.41
CA ASN A 2 -2.88 -6.24 3.00
C ASN A 2 -2.97 -7.45 2.07
N MET A 3 -2.37 -7.34 0.89
CA MET A 3 -2.11 -8.55 0.11
C MET A 3 -0.87 -9.20 0.69
N HIS A 4 -1.17 -10.06 1.66
CA HIS A 4 -0.40 -11.16 2.21
C HIS A 4 1.01 -10.78 2.68
N VAL A 5 1.14 -10.65 4.02
CA VAL A 5 2.36 -11.07 4.71
C VAL A 5 2.79 -12.38 4.06
N GLU A 6 3.95 -12.39 3.41
CA GLU A 6 4.27 -13.45 2.46
C GLU A 6 4.20 -14.79 3.17
N ARG A 7 3.21 -15.58 2.74
CA ARG A 7 2.99 -16.94 3.21
C ARG A 7 4.16 -17.77 2.70
N LEU A 8 5.23 -17.93 3.48
CA LEU A 8 6.16 -19.01 3.18
C LEU A 8 5.55 -20.34 3.61
N ILE A 9 5.02 -20.98 2.58
CA ILE A 9 5.14 -22.39 2.25
C ILE A 9 6.48 -22.92 2.76
N ASN A 10 6.47 -23.62 3.90
CA ASN A 10 7.33 -24.74 4.29
C ASN A 10 7.43 -24.81 5.82
N GLY A 11 6.64 -25.69 6.43
CA GLY A 11 6.93 -26.18 7.79
C GLY A 11 5.76 -26.34 8.76
N SER A 12 4.55 -25.85 8.44
CA SER A 12 3.35 -26.01 9.30
C SER A 12 2.13 -26.40 8.48
N SER A 13 1.19 -27.12 9.13
CA SER A 13 0.05 -27.81 8.50
C SER A 13 -0.66 -26.89 7.49
N LEU A 14 -0.76 -27.35 6.24
CA LEU A 14 -1.50 -26.71 5.15
C LEU A 14 -2.92 -26.32 5.61
N GLU A 15 -3.50 -27.09 6.53
CA GLU A 15 -4.81 -26.82 7.13
C GLU A 15 -4.84 -25.50 7.91
N SER A 16 -3.82 -25.20 8.71
CA SER A 16 -3.74 -23.93 9.46
C SER A 16 -3.65 -22.72 8.52
N GLN A 17 -2.96 -22.89 7.39
CA GLN A 17 -2.80 -21.85 6.37
C GLN A 17 -4.10 -21.63 5.60
N LEU A 18 -4.82 -22.70 5.32
CA LEU A 18 -6.11 -22.65 4.64
C LEU A 18 -7.15 -21.96 5.53
N GLU A 19 -7.18 -22.29 6.82
CA GLU A 19 -8.05 -21.58 7.79
C GLU A 19 -7.64 -20.13 7.98
N TYR A 20 -6.33 -19.81 7.95
CA TYR A 20 -5.87 -18.43 7.93
C TYR A 20 -6.33 -17.68 6.68
N ALA A 21 -6.30 -18.34 5.52
CA ALA A 21 -6.76 -17.77 4.25
C ALA A 21 -8.28 -17.55 4.20
N ARG A 22 -9.04 -18.31 4.99
CA ARG A 22 -10.49 -18.17 5.15
C ARG A 22 -10.90 -17.13 6.23
N GLY A 23 -9.94 -16.42 6.84
CA GLY A 23 -10.23 -15.50 7.95
C GLY A 23 -10.44 -16.18 9.31
N ASN A 24 -10.38 -17.51 9.39
CA ASN A 24 -10.62 -18.29 10.61
C ASN A 24 -9.39 -18.31 11.54
N HIS A 25 -8.98 -17.14 12.00
CA HIS A 25 -7.73 -16.95 12.76
C HIS A 25 -7.64 -17.79 14.04
N ARG A 26 -8.75 -17.97 14.78
CA ARG A 26 -8.77 -18.78 16.01
C ARG A 26 -8.50 -20.26 15.72
N LYS A 27 -9.09 -20.80 14.64
CA LYS A 27 -8.90 -22.18 14.20
C LYS A 27 -7.48 -22.37 13.66
N ALA A 28 -6.97 -21.40 12.91
CA ALA A 28 -5.58 -21.39 12.45
C ALA A 28 -4.58 -21.46 13.61
N ILE A 29 -4.77 -20.65 14.68
CA ILE A 29 -3.92 -20.69 15.87
C ILE A 29 -4.00 -22.07 16.55
N LYS A 30 -5.19 -22.62 16.76
CA LYS A 30 -5.36 -23.95 17.40
C LYS A 30 -4.62 -25.05 16.62
N LEU A 31 -4.78 -25.07 15.29
CA LEU A 31 -4.09 -26.02 14.42
C LEU A 31 -2.57 -25.83 14.45
N LEU A 32 -2.11 -24.57 14.46
CA LEU A 32 -0.69 -24.25 14.55
C LEU A 32 -0.09 -24.71 15.89
N MET A 33 -0.77 -24.45 17.00
CA MET A 33 -0.34 -24.88 18.34
C MET A 33 -0.30 -26.40 18.47
N ALA A 34 -1.27 -27.13 17.89
CA ALA A 34 -1.28 -28.59 17.87
C ALA A 34 -0.09 -29.18 17.09
N SER A 35 0.43 -28.45 16.09
CA SER A 35 1.59 -28.87 15.31
C SER A 35 2.96 -28.55 15.96
N SER A 36 2.96 -27.82 17.09
CA SER A 36 4.18 -27.26 17.71
C SER A 36 5.05 -28.25 18.50
N ASN A 37 4.76 -29.55 18.48
CA ASN A 37 5.48 -30.57 19.26
C ASN A 37 6.90 -30.89 18.74
N ARG A 38 7.48 -30.06 17.86
CA ARG A 38 8.78 -30.31 17.21
C ARG A 38 9.81 -29.27 17.68
N THR A 39 10.99 -29.75 18.05
CA THR A 39 12.12 -28.96 18.60
C THR A 39 13.09 -28.40 17.56
N ASP A 40 12.84 -28.64 16.27
CA ASP A 40 13.67 -28.13 15.18
C ASP A 40 13.59 -26.58 15.12
N ILE A 41 14.74 -25.92 15.22
CA ILE A 41 14.85 -24.45 15.27
C ILE A 41 14.30 -23.80 13.98
N GLY A 42 14.46 -24.46 12.83
CA GLY A 42 13.88 -24.02 11.56
C GLY A 42 12.35 -24.04 11.60
N ILE A 43 11.76 -25.12 12.12
CA ILE A 43 10.30 -25.24 12.31
C ILE A 43 9.79 -24.20 13.31
N LEU A 44 10.54 -23.96 14.40
CA LEU A 44 10.19 -22.97 15.41
C LEU A 44 10.23 -21.53 14.88
N SER A 45 11.18 -21.22 13.99
CA SER A 45 11.24 -19.91 13.32
C SER A 45 9.98 -19.67 12.46
N MET A 46 9.54 -20.69 11.72
CA MET A 46 8.33 -20.62 10.87
C MET A 46 7.05 -20.56 11.70
N PHE A 47 6.99 -21.31 12.80
CA PHE A 47 5.88 -21.25 13.76
C PHE A 47 5.69 -19.83 14.31
N HIS A 48 6.76 -19.20 14.80
CA HIS A 48 6.68 -17.83 15.29
C HIS A 48 6.37 -16.81 14.19
N ASN A 49 6.93 -16.98 12.98
CA ASN A 49 6.57 -16.14 11.85
C ASN A 49 5.06 -16.20 11.56
N ASN A 50 4.48 -17.40 11.51
CA ASN A 50 3.05 -17.58 11.21
C ASN A 50 2.15 -16.99 12.29
N LEU A 51 2.50 -17.12 13.58
CA LEU A 51 1.80 -16.39 14.65
C LEU A 51 1.90 -14.88 14.43
N GLY A 52 3.08 -14.37 14.07
CA GLY A 52 3.28 -12.97 13.72
C GLY A 52 2.34 -12.50 12.61
N CYS A 53 2.18 -13.29 11.54
CA CYS A 53 1.25 -13.03 10.43
C CYS A 53 -0.21 -13.01 10.89
N ILE A 54 -0.61 -13.96 11.76
CA ILE A 54 -1.99 -14.03 12.27
C ILE A 54 -2.29 -12.80 13.15
N TYR A 55 -1.41 -12.46 14.08
CA TYR A 55 -1.58 -11.28 14.94
C TYR A 55 -1.53 -9.97 14.14
N TYR A 56 -0.73 -9.90 13.08
CA TYR A 56 -0.74 -8.77 12.16
C TYR A 56 -2.12 -8.59 11.52
N GLN A 57 -2.72 -9.68 11.04
CA GLN A 57 -4.03 -9.63 10.40
C GLN A 57 -5.15 -9.25 11.37
N LEU A 58 -5.05 -9.67 12.63
CA LEU A 58 -5.92 -9.24 13.73
C LEU A 58 -5.72 -7.76 14.12
N GLY A 59 -4.79 -7.02 13.49
CA GLY A 59 -4.45 -5.65 13.84
C GLY A 59 -3.65 -5.51 15.15
N LYS A 60 -3.23 -6.62 15.77
CA LYS A 60 -2.41 -6.64 16.99
C LYS A 60 -0.93 -6.49 16.63
N TYR A 61 -0.56 -5.32 16.09
CA TYR A 61 0.77 -5.09 15.52
C TYR A 61 1.92 -5.22 16.52
N HIS A 62 1.72 -4.82 17.79
CA HIS A 62 2.75 -4.99 18.82
C HIS A 62 3.03 -6.47 19.11
N THR A 63 1.98 -7.27 19.26
CA THR A 63 2.09 -8.72 19.45
C THR A 63 2.75 -9.38 18.25
N SER A 64 2.37 -8.98 17.04
CA SER A 64 3.01 -9.42 15.79
C SER A 64 4.52 -9.15 15.79
N SER A 65 4.96 -7.96 16.20
CA SER A 65 6.38 -7.59 16.32
C SER A 65 7.16 -8.51 17.28
N VAL A 66 6.55 -8.91 18.40
CA VAL A 66 7.19 -9.83 19.36
C VAL A 66 7.43 -11.19 18.72
N PHE A 67 6.44 -11.72 17.99
CA PHE A 67 6.56 -13.01 17.32
C PHE A 67 7.56 -12.98 16.17
N PHE A 68 7.59 -11.93 15.35
CA PHE A 68 8.63 -11.78 14.33
C PHE A 68 10.03 -11.67 14.94
N SER A 69 10.19 -10.99 16.06
CA SER A 69 11.48 -10.90 16.77
C SER A 69 11.93 -12.27 17.28
N LYS A 70 11.02 -13.08 17.83
CA LYS A 70 11.32 -14.47 18.21
C LYS A 70 11.73 -15.31 17.01
N ALA A 71 11.05 -15.17 15.88
CA ALA A 71 11.40 -15.88 14.65
C ALA A 71 12.81 -15.51 14.16
N LEU A 72 13.17 -14.22 14.16
CA LEU A 72 14.51 -13.75 13.78
C LEU A 72 15.61 -14.23 14.73
N ASN A 73 15.35 -14.27 16.04
CA ASN A 73 16.31 -14.80 17.03
C ASN A 73 16.60 -16.29 16.78
N ASN A 74 15.61 -17.07 16.37
CA ASN A 74 15.80 -18.47 15.98
C ASN A 74 16.64 -18.60 14.71
N CYS A 75 16.38 -17.79 13.68
CA CYS A 75 17.23 -17.73 12.48
C CYS A 75 18.67 -17.31 12.80
N ALA A 76 18.87 -16.36 13.70
CA ALA A 76 20.20 -15.94 14.13
C ALA A 76 20.93 -17.05 14.90
N SER A 77 20.20 -17.89 15.63
CA SER A 77 20.76 -19.05 16.35
C SER A 77 21.18 -20.15 15.37
N LEU A 78 20.39 -20.41 14.32
CA LEU A 78 20.76 -21.33 13.23
C LEU A 78 22.11 -20.96 12.60
N ARG A 79 22.37 -19.66 12.35
CA ARG A 79 23.65 -19.20 11.80
C ARG A 79 24.85 -19.32 12.74
N LYS A 80 24.63 -19.55 14.03
CA LYS A 80 25.69 -19.72 15.02
C LYS A 80 26.14 -21.17 15.16
N GLU A 81 25.41 -22.14 14.59
CA GLU A 81 25.82 -23.54 14.58
C GLU A 81 27.12 -23.73 13.78
N LYS A 82 28.08 -24.46 14.38
CA LYS A 82 29.36 -24.80 13.74
C LYS A 82 29.53 -26.33 13.73
N PRO A 83 29.90 -26.95 12.59
CA PRO A 83 30.07 -26.35 11.27
C PRO A 83 28.72 -25.96 10.65
N LEU A 84 28.71 -24.87 9.88
CA LEU A 84 27.53 -24.45 9.10
C LEU A 84 27.22 -25.52 8.05
N LYS A 85 26.03 -26.11 8.11
CA LYS A 85 25.56 -27.10 7.14
C LYS A 85 24.83 -26.40 6.00
N LEU A 86 24.86 -27.00 4.80
CA LEU A 86 24.08 -26.49 3.66
C LEU A 86 22.57 -26.42 3.97
N SER A 87 22.07 -27.38 4.76
CA SER A 87 20.69 -27.40 5.25
C SER A 87 20.34 -26.14 6.07
N THR A 88 21.29 -25.57 6.81
CA THR A 88 21.09 -24.35 7.61
C THR A 88 20.78 -23.15 6.71
N PHE A 89 21.41 -23.04 5.53
CA PHE A 89 21.10 -21.98 4.56
C PHE A 89 19.71 -22.16 3.93
N SER A 90 19.30 -23.40 3.66
CA SER A 90 17.96 -23.68 3.12
C SER A 90 16.82 -23.39 4.11
N GLN A 91 17.12 -23.38 5.40
CA GLN A 91 16.16 -23.12 6.48
C GLN A 91 16.15 -21.65 6.95
N ASP A 92 17.11 -20.83 6.49
CA ASP A 92 17.19 -19.42 6.89
C ASP A 92 16.15 -18.57 6.14
N ASN A 93 14.97 -18.45 6.74
CA ASN A 93 13.87 -17.60 6.24
C ASN A 93 13.95 -16.16 6.78
N SER A 94 15.10 -15.71 7.29
CA SER A 94 15.25 -14.38 7.89
C SER A 94 14.85 -13.23 6.97
N LEU A 95 15.18 -13.27 5.68
CA LEU A 95 14.84 -12.20 4.74
C LEU A 95 13.33 -12.09 4.50
N LEU A 96 12.60 -13.22 4.53
CA LEU A 96 11.14 -13.22 4.53
C LEU A 96 10.59 -12.60 5.82
N ILE A 97 11.09 -13.05 6.98
CA ILE A 97 10.62 -12.54 8.26
C ILE A 97 10.90 -11.03 8.35
N ILE A 98 12.03 -10.57 7.79
CA ILE A 98 12.36 -9.15 7.68
C ILE A 98 11.34 -8.40 6.80
N TYR A 99 10.90 -8.96 5.67
CA TYR A 99 9.81 -8.38 4.87
C TYR A 99 8.54 -8.21 5.71
N ASN A 100 8.18 -9.23 6.51
CA ASN A 100 7.02 -9.20 7.39
C ASN A 100 7.16 -8.18 8.52
N CYS A 101 8.37 -8.00 9.07
CA CYS A 101 8.69 -6.88 9.97
C CYS A 101 8.49 -5.52 9.26
N GLY A 102 8.86 -5.42 7.97
CA GLY A 102 8.63 -4.22 7.17
C GLY A 102 7.15 -3.87 7.07
N MET A 103 6.30 -4.85 6.77
CA MET A 103 4.85 -4.71 6.78
C MET A 103 4.32 -4.25 8.14
N GLN A 104 4.79 -4.86 9.23
CA GLN A 104 4.42 -4.48 10.59
C GLN A 104 4.81 -3.02 10.91
N TYR A 105 6.03 -2.61 10.57
CA TYR A 105 6.48 -1.23 10.80
C TYR A 105 5.69 -0.22 9.96
N LEU A 106 5.35 -0.58 8.71
CA LEU A 106 4.52 0.24 7.86
C LEU A 106 3.12 0.41 8.48
N ALA A 107 2.50 -0.67 8.96
CA ALA A 107 1.20 -0.59 9.65
C ALA A 107 1.23 0.25 10.94
N CYS A 108 2.36 0.27 11.64
CA CYS A 108 2.58 1.14 12.81
C CYS A 108 2.98 2.58 12.45
N GLY A 109 2.95 2.98 11.18
CA GLY A 109 3.31 4.35 10.78
C GLY A 109 4.79 4.68 10.94
N LYS A 110 5.69 3.70 10.81
CA LYS A 110 7.15 3.85 10.94
C LYS A 110 7.86 3.62 9.59
N PRO A 111 7.80 4.58 8.65
CA PRO A 111 8.21 4.37 7.26
C PRO A 111 9.71 4.10 7.09
N ILE A 112 10.57 4.75 7.88
CA ILE A 112 12.02 4.58 7.79
C ILE A 112 12.44 3.17 8.21
N ALA A 113 11.85 2.65 9.29
CA ALA A 113 12.12 1.28 9.75
C ALA A 113 11.58 0.25 8.75
N ALA A 114 10.38 0.48 8.21
CA ALA A 114 9.77 -0.35 7.18
C ALA A 114 10.64 -0.43 5.91
N ALA A 115 11.09 0.72 5.41
CA ALA A 115 11.94 0.79 4.22
C ALA A 115 13.26 0.02 4.41
N ARG A 116 13.90 0.14 5.58
CA ARG A 116 15.12 -0.63 5.89
C ARG A 116 14.88 -2.14 5.83
N CYS A 117 13.72 -2.59 6.30
CA CYS A 117 13.31 -3.99 6.19
C CYS A 117 13.11 -4.40 4.72
N PHE A 118 12.36 -3.62 3.94
CA PHE A 118 12.11 -3.93 2.53
C PHE A 118 13.38 -3.93 1.69
N GLN A 119 14.32 -3.00 1.93
CA GLN A 119 15.62 -2.99 1.24
C GLN A 119 16.42 -4.27 1.48
N LYS A 120 16.48 -4.74 2.73
CA LYS A 120 17.13 -6.02 3.06
C LYS A 120 16.42 -7.18 2.37
N ALA A 121 15.09 -7.20 2.41
CA ALA A 121 14.28 -8.22 1.76
C ALA A 121 14.38 -8.17 0.22
N GLY A 122 14.77 -7.03 -0.36
CA GLY A 122 14.97 -6.84 -1.78
C GLY A 122 15.99 -7.79 -2.41
N LEU A 123 16.94 -8.31 -1.64
CA LEU A 123 17.89 -9.33 -2.09
C LEU A 123 17.21 -10.58 -2.67
N ILE A 124 15.99 -10.91 -2.23
CA ILE A 124 15.20 -12.05 -2.72
C ILE A 124 13.91 -11.64 -3.43
N PHE A 125 13.35 -10.46 -3.14
CA PHE A 125 12.08 -10.00 -3.69
C PHE A 125 12.20 -8.95 -4.81
N TYR A 126 13.41 -8.66 -5.32
CA TYR A 126 13.61 -7.63 -6.36
C TYR A 126 12.73 -7.81 -7.62
N ASN A 127 12.35 -9.06 -7.95
CA ASN A 127 11.47 -9.37 -9.08
C ASN A 127 9.97 -9.36 -8.74
N ARG A 128 9.56 -8.94 -7.53
CA ARG A 128 8.16 -8.86 -7.10
C ARG A 128 7.66 -7.41 -7.19
N PRO A 129 6.59 -7.11 -7.97
CA PRO A 129 6.00 -5.77 -8.02
C PRO A 129 5.63 -5.22 -6.63
N LEU A 130 5.17 -6.10 -5.73
CA LEU A 130 4.71 -5.71 -4.41
C LEU A 130 5.81 -5.11 -3.54
N LEU A 131 7.05 -5.60 -3.62
CA LEU A 131 8.18 -5.04 -2.87
C LEU A 131 8.37 -3.56 -3.20
N TRP A 132 8.37 -3.24 -4.49
CA TRP A 132 8.56 -1.90 -4.98
C TRP A 132 7.39 -0.99 -4.59
N LEU A 133 6.16 -1.49 -4.65
CA LEU A 133 5.00 -0.77 -4.12
C LEU A 133 5.17 -0.46 -2.62
N ARG A 134 5.65 -1.41 -1.80
CA ARG A 134 5.89 -1.16 -0.37
C ARG A 134 6.97 -0.12 -0.10
N LEU A 135 8.04 -0.10 -0.90
CA LEU A 135 9.06 0.95 -0.82
C LEU A 135 8.49 2.33 -1.19
N ALA A 136 7.63 2.39 -2.22
CA ALA A 136 6.94 3.62 -2.58
C ALA A 136 6.01 4.09 -1.45
N GLU A 137 5.20 3.20 -0.87
CA GLU A 137 4.36 3.50 0.28
C GLU A 137 5.16 4.03 1.47
N CYS A 138 6.36 3.50 1.74
CA CYS A 138 7.25 4.04 2.77
C CYS A 138 7.66 5.49 2.47
N CYS A 139 7.96 5.80 1.20
CA CYS A 139 8.34 7.16 0.80
C CYS A 139 7.17 8.13 0.94
N LEU A 140 5.97 7.72 0.50
CA LEU A 140 4.75 8.55 0.56
C LEU A 140 4.30 8.78 2.01
N MET A 141 4.36 7.76 2.87
CA MET A 141 4.11 7.92 4.30
C MET A 141 5.13 8.84 4.97
N ALA A 142 6.41 8.74 4.58
CA ALA A 142 7.44 9.63 5.10
C ALA A 142 7.19 11.09 4.66
N LEU A 143 6.66 11.31 3.47
CA LEU A 143 6.23 12.64 2.99
C LEU A 143 5.08 13.17 3.85
N GLU A 144 4.02 12.38 4.01
CA GLU A 144 2.83 12.72 4.81
C GLU A 144 3.20 13.11 6.25
N LYS A 145 4.15 12.38 6.85
CA LYS A 145 4.64 12.64 8.22
C LYS A 145 5.69 13.75 8.32
N GLY A 146 6.00 14.45 7.24
CA GLY A 146 7.02 15.50 7.23
C GLY A 146 8.45 15.00 7.53
N LEU A 147 8.73 13.71 7.34
CA LEU A 147 10.02 13.08 7.64
C LEU A 147 11.04 13.22 6.50
N LEU A 148 10.58 13.61 5.30
CA LEU A 148 11.46 13.87 4.17
C LEU A 148 12.10 15.26 4.35
N LYS A 149 13.43 15.31 4.25
CA LYS A 149 14.16 16.59 4.16
C LYS A 149 13.82 17.23 2.81
N SER A 150 12.83 18.09 2.77
CA SER A 150 12.75 19.10 1.72
C SER A 150 13.78 20.19 2.05
N ASN A 151 14.30 20.90 1.04
CA ASN A 151 15.07 22.13 1.26
C ASN A 151 14.16 23.29 1.78
N LEU A 152 13.05 22.94 2.41
CA LEU A 152 12.04 23.83 2.95
C LEU A 152 12.07 23.72 4.47
N ALA A 153 11.93 24.85 5.15
CA ALA A 153 11.89 24.91 6.61
C ALA A 153 10.89 23.88 7.19
N PRO A 154 11.19 23.30 8.37
CA PRO A 154 10.38 22.23 8.92
C PRO A 154 9.06 22.80 9.43
N ALA A 155 8.00 22.63 8.65
CA ALA A 155 6.64 22.75 9.13
C ALA A 155 5.85 21.57 8.53
N ASP A 156 5.21 20.84 9.43
CA ASP A 156 4.26 19.78 9.14
C ASP A 156 3.32 20.26 8.03
N ARG A 157 3.18 19.52 6.93
CA ARG A 157 2.32 19.93 5.79
C ARG A 157 0.85 20.09 6.19
N SER A 158 0.51 19.62 7.38
CA SER A 158 -0.77 19.77 8.07
C SER A 158 -1.01 21.17 8.64
N ASP A 159 0.02 22.01 8.74
CA ASP A 159 -0.05 23.33 9.36
C ASP A 159 -0.16 24.44 8.31
N VAL A 160 -1.15 25.30 8.51
CA VAL A 160 -1.27 26.56 7.76
C VAL A 160 -0.17 27.51 8.21
N ILE A 161 0.77 27.82 7.31
CA ILE A 161 1.88 28.74 7.59
C ILE A 161 1.41 30.18 7.38
N ILE A 162 1.46 30.98 8.45
CA ILE A 162 1.13 32.40 8.43
C ILE A 162 2.38 33.22 8.77
N TYR A 163 2.78 34.07 7.84
CA TYR A 163 3.85 35.03 8.05
C TYR A 163 3.31 36.28 8.73
N VAL A 164 3.86 36.62 9.89
CA VAL A 164 3.58 37.90 10.56
C VAL A 164 4.61 38.92 10.08
N ILE A 165 4.15 39.91 9.31
CA ILE A 165 4.95 41.03 8.81
C ILE A 165 4.67 42.25 9.69
N GLY A 166 5.72 42.98 10.08
CA GLY A 166 5.59 44.18 10.91
C GLY A 166 5.41 43.92 12.41
N LYS A 167 5.33 44.99 13.20
CA LYS A 167 5.24 44.93 14.69
C LYS A 167 4.14 45.87 15.23
N GLY A 168 3.56 45.52 16.37
CA GLY A 168 2.58 46.35 17.07
C GLY A 168 1.26 46.53 16.30
N LYS A 169 0.86 47.79 16.06
CA LYS A 169 -0.36 48.16 15.32
C LYS A 169 -0.25 47.98 13.80
N TRP A 170 0.95 47.74 13.29
CA TRP A 170 1.24 47.56 11.85
C TRP A 170 1.47 46.09 11.48
N ARG A 171 0.99 45.16 12.31
CA ARG A 171 1.10 43.73 12.03
C ARG A 171 0.16 43.35 10.89
N GLN A 172 0.74 42.76 9.85
CA GLN A 172 0.03 42.18 8.72
C GLN A 172 0.27 40.67 8.72
N LEU A 173 -0.77 39.91 8.39
CA LEU A 173 -0.69 38.47 8.23
C LEU A 173 -0.65 38.18 6.74
N ALA A 174 0.42 37.53 6.28
CA ALA A 174 0.53 37.03 4.92
C ALA A 174 0.43 35.51 4.94
N LEU A 175 -0.49 34.95 4.15
CA LEU A 175 -0.60 33.52 3.95
C LEU A 175 0.53 33.09 3.00
N GLY A 176 1.30 32.07 3.38
CA GLY A 176 2.32 31.51 2.49
C GLY A 176 1.66 30.80 1.31
N GLU A 177 1.87 31.30 0.09
CA GLU A 177 1.53 30.57 -1.13
C GLU A 177 2.47 29.36 -1.27
N GLY A 178 1.93 28.15 -1.18
CA GLY A 178 2.66 26.89 -1.39
C GLY A 178 3.01 26.62 -2.86
N ILE A 179 3.41 27.63 -3.63
CA ILE A 179 3.82 27.45 -5.04
C ILE A 179 5.35 27.33 -5.09
N PRO A 180 5.93 26.13 -5.32
CA PRO A 180 7.32 26.06 -5.72
C PRO A 180 7.43 26.38 -7.21
N LYS A 181 8.00 27.55 -7.53
CA LYS A 181 8.69 27.75 -8.81
C LYS A 181 10.08 27.11 -8.75
N ASN A 182 10.44 26.49 -9.87
CA ASN A 182 11.73 25.93 -10.26
C ASN A 182 12.15 24.60 -9.63
N GLY A 183 12.02 23.56 -10.46
CA GLY A 183 12.73 22.30 -10.32
C GLY A 183 14.22 22.46 -10.57
N ASN A 184 15.00 21.80 -9.75
CA ASN A 184 16.29 21.25 -10.16
C ASN A 184 16.26 19.77 -9.77
N VAL A 185 16.16 18.92 -10.78
CA VAL A 185 16.23 17.47 -10.64
C VAL A 185 17.71 17.12 -10.60
N ASP A 186 18.29 17.06 -9.40
CA ASP A 186 19.61 16.47 -9.24
C ASP A 186 19.47 14.95 -9.34
N LEU A 187 19.73 14.43 -10.52
CA LEU A 187 19.80 13.00 -10.79
C LEU A 187 21.15 12.47 -10.30
N GLU A 188 21.33 12.36 -8.99
CA GLU A 188 22.46 11.61 -8.44
C GLU A 188 22.23 10.11 -8.67
N ARG A 189 22.87 9.61 -9.74
CA ARG A 189 23.06 8.20 -10.01
C ARG A 189 24.13 7.65 -9.05
N GLY A 190 23.73 7.28 -7.83
CA GLY A 190 24.58 6.63 -6.84
C GLY A 190 23.76 5.68 -5.96
N ASP A 191 24.26 4.46 -5.75
CA ASP A 191 23.69 3.31 -5.02
C ASP A 191 22.26 3.50 -4.48
N LEU A 192 21.30 3.00 -5.26
CA LEU A 192 19.86 3.30 -5.22
C LEU A 192 19.12 3.07 -3.89
N LEU A 193 19.77 2.63 -2.80
CA LEU A 193 19.06 2.22 -1.58
C LEU A 193 19.75 2.58 -0.25
N LEU A 194 21.03 2.98 -0.19
CA LEU A 194 21.69 3.29 1.09
C LEU A 194 22.41 4.64 1.01
N GLY A 195 22.08 5.55 1.92
CA GLY A 195 22.93 6.71 2.19
C GLY A 195 24.27 6.28 2.78
N SER A 196 25.23 7.21 2.86
CA SER A 196 26.55 7.01 3.50
C SER A 196 26.45 6.38 4.90
N ASP A 197 25.33 6.60 5.59
CA ASP A 197 25.10 6.20 6.97
C ASP A 197 24.38 4.83 7.08
N GLY A 198 24.19 4.12 5.97
CA GLY A 198 23.47 2.84 5.93
C GLY A 198 21.95 2.96 6.15
N GLN A 199 21.41 4.18 6.01
CA GLN A 199 19.99 4.47 6.14
C GLN A 199 19.30 4.56 4.77
N PRO A 200 18.02 4.14 4.65
CA PRO A 200 17.23 4.38 3.45
C PRO A 200 17.08 5.89 3.22
N LYS A 201 17.61 6.41 2.10
CA LYS A 201 17.38 7.79 1.65
C LYS A 201 16.00 7.85 0.97
N LEU A 202 14.95 7.96 1.79
CA LEU A 202 13.58 8.10 1.28
C LEU A 202 13.42 9.44 0.56
N SER A 203 12.73 9.43 -0.58
CA SER A 203 12.41 10.63 -1.35
C SER A 203 11.21 10.37 -2.25
N LEU A 204 10.59 11.46 -2.73
CA LEU A 204 9.50 11.37 -3.70
C LEU A 204 9.99 10.83 -5.06
N SER A 205 11.22 11.15 -5.46
CA SER A 205 11.86 10.60 -6.66
C SER A 205 12.06 9.08 -6.57
N LEU A 206 12.45 8.57 -5.39
CA LEU A 206 12.55 7.14 -5.13
C LEU A 206 11.17 6.48 -5.17
N ALA A 207 10.14 7.13 -4.63
CA ALA A 207 8.76 6.64 -4.70
C ALA A 207 8.34 6.43 -6.16
N ARG A 208 8.50 7.45 -7.02
CA ARG A 208 8.21 7.36 -8.45
C ARG A 208 8.96 6.23 -9.13
N GLN A 209 10.26 6.11 -8.89
CA GLN A 209 11.06 5.05 -9.50
C GLN A 209 10.58 3.66 -9.06
N CYS A 210 10.27 3.48 -7.78
CA CYS A 210 9.69 2.22 -7.28
C CYS A 210 8.36 1.90 -7.95
N LEU A 211 7.48 2.89 -8.13
CA LEU A 211 6.17 2.70 -8.79
C LEU A 211 6.34 2.28 -10.26
N TYR A 212 7.27 2.89 -11.00
CA TYR A 212 7.57 2.47 -12.38
C TYR A 212 8.18 1.07 -12.45
N ASN A 213 9.11 0.73 -11.53
CA ASN A 213 9.67 -0.63 -11.45
C ASN A 213 8.56 -1.66 -11.21
N ALA A 214 7.63 -1.35 -10.31
CA ALA A 214 6.51 -2.23 -10.00
C ALA A 214 5.57 -2.42 -11.21
N LEU A 215 5.21 -1.33 -11.90
CA LEU A 215 4.39 -1.38 -13.11
C LEU A 215 5.07 -2.22 -14.21
N TYR A 216 6.35 -1.98 -14.47
CA TYR A 216 7.14 -2.74 -15.44
C TYR A 216 7.13 -4.25 -15.15
N LEU A 217 7.33 -4.63 -13.89
CA LEU A 217 7.31 -6.04 -13.47
C LEU A 217 5.89 -6.66 -13.59
N LEU A 218 4.85 -5.87 -13.35
CA LEU A 218 3.45 -6.29 -13.46
C LEU A 218 3.07 -6.58 -14.91
N ASP A 219 3.43 -5.67 -15.82
CA ASP A 219 3.12 -5.75 -17.25
C ASP A 219 3.94 -6.84 -17.95
N ARG A 220 5.22 -7.00 -17.57
CA ARG A 220 6.05 -8.12 -18.07
C ARG A 220 5.43 -9.47 -17.74
N SER A 221 4.82 -9.60 -16.57
CA SER A 221 4.08 -10.81 -16.20
C SER A 221 2.85 -11.02 -17.10
N GLU A 222 2.12 -9.97 -17.50
CA GLU A 222 0.95 -10.09 -18.42
C GLU A 222 1.39 -10.64 -19.78
N LEU A 223 2.47 -10.09 -20.34
CA LEU A 223 2.99 -10.51 -21.64
C LEU A 223 3.48 -11.97 -21.65
N SER A 224 4.04 -12.45 -20.53
CA SER A 224 4.47 -13.85 -20.40
C SER A 224 3.30 -14.83 -20.37
N HIS A 225 2.18 -14.45 -19.76
CA HIS A 225 0.98 -15.30 -19.69
C HIS A 225 0.28 -15.44 -21.04
N LEU A 226 0.20 -14.33 -21.80
CA LEU A 226 -0.37 -14.34 -23.16
C LEU A 226 0.40 -15.26 -24.12
N LYS A 227 1.72 -15.34 -23.97
CA LYS A 227 2.56 -16.25 -24.77
C LYS A 227 2.40 -17.72 -24.39
N SER A 228 2.08 -18.01 -23.13
CA SER A 228 1.85 -19.38 -22.65
C SER A 228 0.44 -19.91 -22.90
N SER A 229 -0.54 -19.02 -23.13
CA SER A 229 -1.95 -19.37 -23.36
C SER A 229 -2.32 -19.60 -24.82
N LEU A 230 -1.39 -19.41 -25.77
CA LEU A 230 -1.60 -19.87 -27.14
C LEU A 230 -1.35 -21.39 -27.19
N PRO A 231 -2.29 -22.20 -27.72
CA PRO A 231 -2.02 -23.62 -27.93
C PRO A 231 -0.90 -23.74 -28.97
N SER A 232 0.20 -24.37 -28.58
CA SER A 232 1.30 -24.75 -29.45
C SER A 232 0.86 -25.87 -30.40
N ASN A 233 0.00 -25.53 -31.37
CA ASN A 233 -0.35 -26.37 -32.50
C ASN A 233 -0.07 -25.57 -33.79
N SER A 234 1.15 -25.71 -34.29
CA SER A 234 1.42 -25.69 -35.73
C SER A 234 2.67 -26.51 -35.98
N SER A 235 2.46 -27.83 -36.09
CA SER A 235 3.24 -28.60 -37.05
C SER A 235 2.62 -28.31 -38.42
N LEU A 236 3.44 -27.83 -39.35
CA LEU A 236 3.68 -28.44 -40.66
C LEU A 236 4.49 -27.46 -41.53
N ASP A 237 5.67 -27.97 -41.86
CA ASP A 237 6.46 -27.78 -43.07
C ASP A 237 6.95 -26.38 -43.47
N GLU A 238 8.26 -26.27 -43.25
CA GLU A 238 9.20 -25.44 -43.99
C GLU A 238 9.02 -25.61 -45.52
N ASN A 239 9.07 -24.49 -46.23
CA ASN A 239 9.94 -24.37 -47.40
C ASN A 239 10.33 -22.90 -47.65
N GLU A 240 11.55 -22.62 -47.16
CA GLU A 240 12.62 -21.76 -47.69
C GLU A 240 12.33 -20.43 -48.39
N SER A 241 12.97 -19.37 -47.88
CA SER A 241 14.20 -18.86 -48.52
C SER A 241 14.98 -17.90 -47.61
N THR A 242 16.26 -18.28 -47.36
CA THR A 242 17.50 -17.45 -47.20
C THR A 242 17.48 -16.23 -46.26
N GLU A 243 18.43 -16.02 -45.33
CA GLU A 243 19.86 -16.37 -45.31
C GLU A 243 20.48 -16.04 -43.92
N MET A 244 21.62 -16.68 -43.65
CA MET A 244 22.70 -16.25 -42.73
C MET A 244 22.61 -16.56 -41.22
N ALA A 245 23.33 -17.60 -40.77
CA ALA A 245 24.45 -17.50 -39.83
C ALA A 245 24.86 -18.89 -39.30
N SER A 246 26.02 -19.38 -39.72
CA SER A 246 26.64 -20.60 -39.18
C SER A 246 27.72 -20.25 -38.15
N LEU A 247 27.54 -20.68 -36.89
CA LEU A 247 28.65 -21.02 -36.01
C LEU A 247 28.49 -22.48 -35.60
N LYS A 248 29.44 -23.30 -36.06
CA LYS A 248 29.42 -24.76 -35.98
C LYS A 248 29.70 -25.28 -34.58
N ASN A 249 28.94 -26.31 -34.26
CA ASN A 249 29.08 -27.27 -33.18
C ASN A 249 30.47 -27.92 -33.09
N SER A 250 30.79 -28.42 -31.88
CA SER A 250 31.37 -29.76 -31.73
C SER A 250 30.53 -30.57 -30.75
N SER A 251 29.93 -31.64 -31.26
CA SER A 251 29.15 -32.65 -30.56
C SER A 251 30.02 -33.83 -30.13
N HIS A 252 29.61 -34.54 -29.08
CA HIS A 252 29.68 -36.00 -28.84
C HIS A 252 29.40 -36.26 -27.34
N LYS A 253 28.70 -37.29 -26.86
CA LYS A 253 27.77 -38.31 -27.38
C LYS A 253 27.22 -39.06 -26.14
N ASN A 254 25.92 -39.40 -26.15
CA ASN A 254 25.24 -40.57 -25.57
C ASN A 254 25.42 -40.98 -24.09
N LEU A 255 24.31 -41.15 -23.36
CA LEU A 255 23.68 -42.46 -23.11
C LEU A 255 22.27 -42.32 -22.49
N GLN A 256 21.32 -43.09 -23.03
CA GLN A 256 19.94 -43.24 -22.55
C GLN A 256 19.83 -44.24 -21.38
N ASN A 257 18.67 -44.19 -20.70
CA ASN A 257 18.06 -45.16 -19.78
C ASN A 257 18.63 -45.28 -18.34
N MET A 258 17.84 -44.83 -17.35
CA MET A 258 17.16 -45.68 -16.34
C MET A 258 16.42 -44.84 -15.27
N ASP A 259 15.12 -45.11 -15.15
CA ASP A 259 14.21 -45.02 -13.99
C ASP A 259 14.22 -43.80 -13.06
N SER A 260 13.35 -42.84 -13.36
CA SER A 260 12.84 -41.85 -12.40
C SER A 260 11.75 -42.46 -11.50
N LYS A 261 12.17 -43.11 -10.39
CA LYS A 261 11.31 -43.28 -9.21
C LYS A 261 11.14 -41.93 -8.50
N ALA A 262 10.18 -41.14 -8.95
CA ALA A 262 9.65 -40.04 -8.16
C ALA A 262 8.61 -40.60 -7.17
N SER A 263 8.90 -40.43 -5.88
CA SER A 263 8.02 -40.78 -4.77
C SER A 263 6.72 -40.00 -4.83
N THR A 264 5.63 -40.67 -5.18
CA THR A 264 4.25 -40.19 -5.02
C THR A 264 3.96 -39.98 -3.53
N VAL A 265 3.92 -38.73 -3.07
CA VAL A 265 3.31 -38.40 -1.77
C VAL A 265 1.79 -38.43 -1.98
N ALA A 266 1.19 -39.57 -1.65
CA ALA A 266 -0.26 -39.69 -1.54
C ALA A 266 -0.76 -38.80 -0.40
N VAL A 267 -1.60 -37.82 -0.72
CA VAL A 267 -2.41 -37.10 0.27
C VAL A 267 -3.58 -38.01 0.61
N GLY A 268 -3.42 -38.85 1.64
CA GLY A 268 -4.50 -39.64 2.19
C GLY A 268 -5.43 -38.76 3.03
N LEU A 269 -6.63 -38.49 2.52
CA LEU A 269 -7.77 -38.06 3.33
C LEU A 269 -8.38 -39.31 3.99
N SER A 270 -7.82 -39.72 5.13
CA SER A 270 -8.37 -40.81 5.93
C SER A 270 -9.18 -40.23 7.09
N GLN A 271 -10.51 -40.19 6.97
CA GLN A 271 -11.39 -40.12 8.13
C GLN A 271 -11.46 -41.51 8.75
N VAL A 272 -11.00 -41.63 9.99
CA VAL A 272 -11.15 -42.83 10.81
C VAL A 272 -12.53 -42.79 11.45
N ASN A 273 -13.41 -43.72 11.08
CA ASN A 273 -14.58 -44.08 11.88
C ASN A 273 -14.43 -45.53 12.35
N ALA A 274 -14.62 -45.74 13.65
CA ALA A 274 -14.70 -47.05 14.27
C ALA A 274 -16.05 -47.67 13.93
N ASN A 275 -16.11 -48.35 12.78
CA ASN A 275 -16.91 -49.55 12.49
C ASN A 275 -16.88 -49.72 10.96
N GLY A 276 -16.27 -50.81 10.51
CA GLY A 276 -16.08 -51.09 9.10
C GLY A 276 -17.42 -51.35 8.40
N ASP A 277 -17.85 -50.40 7.59
CA ASP A 277 -18.60 -50.67 6.37
C ASP A 277 -18.46 -49.50 5.41
N ALA A 278 -17.82 -49.75 4.26
CA ALA A 278 -17.59 -48.78 3.21
C ALA A 278 -18.83 -48.69 2.32
N LYS A 279 -19.58 -47.58 2.40
CA LYS A 279 -20.43 -47.13 1.30
C LYS A 279 -19.67 -46.05 0.53
N GLU A 280 -19.22 -46.40 -0.67
CA GLU A 280 -18.69 -45.46 -1.65
C GLU A 280 -19.68 -44.33 -1.90
N GLN A 281 -19.32 -43.11 -1.49
CA GLN A 281 -19.97 -41.90 -1.95
C GLN A 281 -19.24 -41.43 -3.21
N ARG A 282 -19.98 -41.38 -4.32
CA ARG A 282 -19.55 -41.05 -5.69
C ARG A 282 -18.43 -39.99 -5.74
N GLY A 283 -17.26 -40.43 -6.18
CA GLY A 283 -16.10 -39.58 -6.41
C GLY A 283 -16.26 -38.72 -7.66
N GLY A 284 -16.18 -37.40 -7.49
CA GLY A 284 -15.62 -36.56 -8.54
C GLY A 284 -14.16 -36.97 -8.73
N THR A 285 -13.73 -37.18 -9.98
CA THR A 285 -12.37 -37.64 -10.27
C THR A 285 -11.37 -36.64 -9.69
N THR A 286 -10.32 -37.13 -9.02
CA THR A 286 -9.29 -36.30 -8.35
C THR A 286 -8.71 -35.19 -9.27
N GLN A 287 -8.78 -35.39 -10.58
CA GLN A 287 -8.39 -34.44 -11.62
C GLN A 287 -9.29 -33.19 -11.69
N GLU A 288 -10.61 -33.33 -11.52
CA GLU A 288 -11.55 -32.19 -11.48
C GLU A 288 -11.35 -31.34 -10.22
N LEU A 289 -11.07 -31.97 -9.07
CA LEU A 289 -10.79 -31.26 -7.82
C LEU A 289 -9.49 -30.45 -7.89
N VAL A 290 -8.44 -31.00 -8.51
CA VAL A 290 -7.17 -30.29 -8.75
C VAL A 290 -7.37 -29.14 -9.74
N GLN A 291 -8.12 -29.36 -10.83
CA GLN A 291 -8.42 -28.32 -11.81
C GLN A 291 -9.23 -27.17 -11.21
N ASN A 292 -10.24 -27.46 -10.40
CA ASN A 292 -11.05 -26.45 -9.69
C ASN A 292 -10.23 -25.67 -8.65
N SER A 293 -9.27 -26.32 -7.99
CA SER A 293 -8.37 -25.65 -7.05
C SER A 293 -7.38 -24.73 -7.77
N LEU A 294 -6.90 -25.13 -8.94
CA LEU A 294 -6.00 -24.34 -9.76
C LEU A 294 -6.70 -23.10 -10.32
N THR A 295 -7.91 -23.25 -10.88
CA THR A 295 -8.70 -22.12 -11.39
C THR A 295 -9.06 -21.13 -10.28
N TYR A 296 -9.37 -21.62 -9.07
CA TYR A 296 -9.58 -20.78 -7.89
C TYR A 296 -8.31 -19.99 -7.49
N TYR A 297 -7.15 -20.64 -7.47
CA TYR A 297 -5.88 -19.98 -7.17
C TYR A 297 -5.50 -18.94 -8.23
N GLU A 298 -5.71 -19.24 -9.51
CA GLU A 298 -5.50 -18.31 -10.61
C GLU A 298 -6.44 -17.09 -10.50
N ASP A 299 -7.68 -17.29 -10.08
CA ASP A 299 -8.63 -16.20 -9.86
C ASP A 299 -8.22 -15.27 -8.72
N ILE A 300 -7.78 -15.83 -7.58
CA ILE A 300 -7.20 -15.04 -6.50
C ILE A 300 -6.02 -14.22 -7.02
N ARG A 301 -5.08 -14.85 -7.72
CA ARG A 301 -3.88 -14.17 -8.23
C ARG A 301 -4.23 -13.06 -9.24
N ARG A 302 -5.26 -13.26 -10.07
CA ARG A 302 -5.76 -12.26 -11.01
C ARG A 302 -6.33 -11.05 -10.27
N LYS A 303 -7.19 -11.27 -9.28
CA LYS A 303 -7.77 -10.22 -8.43
C LYS A 303 -6.69 -9.46 -7.66
N GLU A 304 -5.72 -10.17 -7.10
CA GLU A 304 -4.60 -9.55 -6.40
C GLU A 304 -3.80 -8.64 -7.34
N LYS A 305 -3.48 -9.14 -8.53
CA LYS A 305 -2.77 -8.37 -9.56
C LYS A 305 -3.54 -7.11 -9.97
N ALA A 306 -4.85 -7.20 -10.15
CA ALA A 306 -5.70 -6.04 -10.46
C ALA A 306 -5.65 -4.99 -9.34
N LEU A 307 -5.73 -5.41 -8.08
CA LEU A 307 -5.61 -4.51 -6.91
C LEU A 307 -4.22 -3.86 -6.81
N ILE A 308 -3.14 -4.60 -7.13
CA ILE A 308 -1.79 -4.02 -7.21
C ILE A 308 -1.76 -2.92 -8.28
N LYS A 309 -2.33 -3.17 -9.46
CA LYS A 309 -2.37 -2.21 -10.57
C LYS A 309 -3.11 -0.93 -10.18
N GLN A 310 -4.28 -1.06 -9.56
CA GLN A 310 -5.07 0.09 -9.08
C GLN A 310 -4.29 0.95 -8.07
N ALA A 311 -3.63 0.31 -7.10
CA ALA A 311 -2.82 1.04 -6.12
C ALA A 311 -1.59 1.70 -6.73
N LEU A 312 -0.93 1.04 -7.68
CA LEU A 312 0.24 1.59 -8.35
C LEU A 312 -0.10 2.87 -9.11
N LEU A 313 -1.19 2.84 -9.90
CA LEU A 313 -1.63 4.02 -10.65
C LEU A 313 -2.09 5.14 -9.73
N ALA A 314 -2.83 4.83 -8.64
CA ALA A 314 -3.24 5.84 -7.68
C ALA A 314 -2.04 6.50 -6.97
N ASN A 315 -1.09 5.72 -6.47
CA ASN A 315 0.13 6.25 -5.84
C ASN A 315 1.01 7.01 -6.83
N LEU A 316 1.04 6.59 -8.10
CA LEU A 316 1.81 7.28 -9.14
C LEU A 316 1.17 8.60 -9.53
N ALA A 317 -0.15 8.66 -9.70
CA ALA A 317 -0.87 9.91 -9.94
C ALA A 317 -0.64 10.92 -8.81
N TYR A 318 -0.73 10.46 -7.55
CA TYR A 318 -0.40 11.26 -6.39
C TYR A 318 1.06 11.74 -6.41
N ALA A 319 2.02 10.84 -6.64
CA ALA A 319 3.43 11.21 -6.68
C ALA A 319 3.75 12.25 -7.77
N GLU A 320 3.18 12.11 -8.97
CA GLU A 320 3.38 13.07 -10.07
C GLU A 320 2.76 14.44 -9.77
N LEU A 321 1.59 14.51 -9.12
CA LEU A 321 1.03 15.78 -8.61
C LEU A 321 1.98 16.44 -7.62
N GLU A 322 2.50 15.66 -6.67
CA GLU A 322 3.40 16.14 -5.63
C GLU A 322 4.76 16.61 -6.18
N MET A 323 5.19 16.10 -7.32
CA MET A 323 6.38 16.57 -8.04
C MET A 323 6.10 17.76 -8.97
N GLY A 324 4.84 18.19 -9.09
CA GLY A 324 4.44 19.29 -9.96
C GLY A 324 4.37 18.93 -11.44
N ASP A 325 4.10 17.66 -11.79
CA ASP A 325 3.84 17.20 -13.16
C ASP A 325 2.35 16.85 -13.35
N PRO A 326 1.47 17.86 -13.51
CA PRO A 326 0.03 17.64 -13.63
C PRO A 326 -0.36 16.89 -14.93
N ILE A 327 0.50 16.90 -15.96
CA ILE A 327 0.23 16.20 -17.22
C ILE A 327 0.35 14.69 -17.01
N LYS A 328 1.45 14.24 -16.39
CA LYS A 328 1.63 12.81 -16.07
C LYS A 328 0.63 12.34 -15.02
N ALA A 329 0.35 13.17 -14.03
CA ALA A 329 -0.69 12.87 -13.04
C ALA A 329 -2.05 12.63 -13.70
N LEU A 330 -2.49 13.55 -14.56
CA LEU A 330 -3.77 13.41 -15.29
C LEU A 330 -3.78 12.16 -16.17
N SER A 331 -2.70 11.89 -16.91
CA SER A 331 -2.60 10.70 -17.76
C SER A 331 -2.70 9.41 -16.93
N THR A 332 -2.05 9.38 -15.76
CA THR A 332 -2.04 8.22 -14.87
C THR A 332 -3.40 8.03 -14.20
N ALA A 333 -4.03 9.12 -13.76
CA ALA A 333 -5.38 9.10 -13.18
C ALA A 333 -6.42 8.60 -14.20
N LYS A 334 -6.35 9.04 -15.46
CA LYS A 334 -7.21 8.50 -16.54
C LYS A 334 -6.98 7.00 -16.76
N SER A 335 -5.72 6.57 -16.79
CA SER A 335 -5.39 5.14 -16.91
C SER A 335 -5.98 4.30 -15.76
N LEU A 336 -6.08 4.87 -14.55
CA LEU A 336 -6.73 4.23 -13.40
C LEU A 336 -8.25 4.13 -13.58
N LEU A 337 -8.88 5.19 -14.08
CA LEU A 337 -10.33 5.23 -14.33
C LEU A 337 -10.76 4.32 -15.48
N GLU A 338 -9.86 4.04 -16.43
CA GLU A 338 -10.08 3.12 -17.55
C GLU A 338 -9.91 1.63 -17.18
N LEU A 339 -9.45 1.31 -15.96
CA LEU A 339 -9.29 -0.09 -15.55
C LEU A 339 -10.64 -0.80 -15.38
N PRO A 340 -10.77 -2.05 -15.89
CA PRO A 340 -11.94 -2.87 -15.61
C PRO A 340 -11.98 -3.25 -14.13
N GLU A 341 -13.18 -3.31 -13.55
CA GLU A 341 -13.41 -3.74 -12.16
C GLU A 341 -12.58 -2.95 -11.12
N CYS A 342 -12.52 -1.62 -11.29
CA CYS A 342 -11.83 -0.73 -10.35
C CYS A 342 -12.62 -0.59 -9.04
N SER A 343 -11.93 -0.71 -7.89
CA SER A 343 -12.55 -0.49 -6.58
C SER A 343 -13.04 0.95 -6.46
N ARG A 344 -14.21 1.15 -5.85
CA ARG A 344 -14.80 2.48 -5.63
C ARG A 344 -13.86 3.45 -4.92
N VAL A 345 -12.99 2.96 -4.03
CA VAL A 345 -11.98 3.78 -3.35
C VAL A 345 -10.92 4.30 -4.32
N TYR A 346 -10.46 3.48 -5.27
CA TYR A 346 -9.48 3.91 -6.26
C TYR A 346 -10.12 4.71 -7.40
N LEU A 347 -11.38 4.44 -7.75
CA LEU A 347 -12.16 5.31 -8.63
C LEU A 347 -12.25 6.72 -8.07
N PHE A 348 -12.61 6.85 -6.79
CA PHE A 348 -12.59 8.12 -6.07
C PHE A 348 -11.25 8.84 -6.20
N LEU A 349 -10.14 8.18 -5.85
CA LEU A 349 -8.81 8.78 -5.98
C LEU A 349 -8.49 9.19 -7.42
N GLY A 350 -8.87 8.38 -8.42
CA GLY A 350 -8.69 8.70 -9.83
C GLY A 350 -9.42 9.97 -10.23
N HIS A 351 -10.68 10.14 -9.82
CA HIS A 351 -11.45 11.36 -10.09
C HIS A 351 -10.86 12.59 -9.38
N ILE A 352 -10.47 12.46 -8.11
CA ILE A 352 -9.83 13.56 -7.36
C ILE A 352 -8.52 13.99 -8.01
N PHE A 353 -7.60 13.06 -8.28
CA PHE A 353 -6.31 13.41 -8.87
C PHE A 353 -6.46 13.96 -10.30
N ALA A 354 -7.44 13.48 -11.08
CA ALA A 354 -7.75 14.05 -12.38
C ALA A 354 -8.27 15.49 -12.26
N ALA A 355 -9.21 15.75 -11.34
CA ALA A 355 -9.76 17.08 -11.10
C ALA A 355 -8.66 18.07 -10.67
N GLU A 356 -7.83 17.70 -9.68
CA GLU A 356 -6.70 18.52 -9.22
C GLU A 356 -5.69 18.80 -10.34
N SER A 357 -5.33 17.78 -11.13
CA SER A 357 -4.44 17.95 -12.28
C SER A 357 -5.02 18.92 -13.31
N LEU A 358 -6.32 18.85 -13.59
CA LEU A 358 -7.00 19.75 -14.52
C LEU A 358 -7.08 21.18 -13.98
N CYS A 359 -7.24 21.38 -12.66
CA CYS A 359 -7.13 22.69 -12.03
C CYS A 359 -5.75 23.32 -12.26
N TRP A 360 -4.67 22.54 -12.07
CA TRP A 360 -3.30 23.01 -12.34
C TRP A 360 -3.06 23.37 -13.80
N LEU A 361 -3.76 22.68 -14.71
CA LEU A 361 -3.73 22.96 -16.15
C LEU A 361 -4.69 24.07 -16.58
N ASN A 362 -5.34 24.77 -15.63
CA ASN A 362 -6.33 25.82 -15.90
C ASN A 362 -7.52 25.35 -16.76
N ARG A 363 -7.96 24.10 -16.55
CA ARG A 363 -9.06 23.43 -17.26
C ARG A 363 -10.22 23.13 -16.30
N GLN A 364 -10.72 24.16 -15.60
CA GLN A 364 -11.71 24.01 -14.53
C GLN A 364 -13.03 23.36 -15.00
N LYS A 365 -13.41 23.59 -16.27
CA LYS A 365 -14.63 23.02 -16.85
C LYS A 365 -14.57 21.49 -16.96
N GLU A 366 -13.40 20.92 -17.21
CA GLU A 366 -13.24 19.47 -17.22
C GLU A 366 -13.02 18.93 -15.81
N ALA A 367 -12.39 19.73 -14.94
CA ALA A 367 -12.16 19.35 -13.55
C ALA A 367 -13.49 19.13 -12.80
N ILE A 368 -14.49 19.99 -13.03
CA ILE A 368 -15.80 19.86 -12.37
C ILE A 368 -16.54 18.60 -12.81
N ASP A 369 -16.39 18.16 -14.06
CA ASP A 369 -17.02 16.92 -14.56
C ASP A 369 -16.58 15.69 -13.76
N HIS A 370 -15.32 15.67 -13.31
CA HIS A 370 -14.81 14.58 -12.46
C HIS A 370 -15.43 14.58 -11.06
N LEU A 371 -15.80 15.74 -10.51
CA LEU A 371 -16.46 15.83 -9.19
C LEU A 371 -17.98 15.58 -9.28
N LEU A 372 -18.61 16.00 -10.38
CA LEU A 372 -20.06 15.85 -10.61
C LEU A 372 -20.52 14.39 -10.67
N VAL A 373 -19.61 13.44 -10.90
CA VAL A 373 -19.88 11.99 -10.77
C VAL A 373 -20.41 11.61 -9.38
N TYR A 374 -20.13 12.41 -8.35
CA TYR A 374 -20.58 12.20 -6.98
C TYR A 374 -21.79 13.06 -6.58
N VAL A 375 -22.47 13.69 -7.54
CA VAL A 375 -23.66 14.51 -7.28
C VAL A 375 -24.90 13.83 -7.82
N SER A 376 -25.86 13.57 -6.94
CA SER A 376 -27.19 13.06 -7.28
C SER A 376 -28.26 13.91 -6.61
N GLU A 377 -29.31 14.25 -7.35
CA GLU A 377 -30.47 15.02 -6.86
C GLU A 377 -30.08 16.34 -6.16
N GLY A 378 -28.96 16.95 -6.57
CA GLY A 378 -28.45 18.20 -5.99
C GLY A 378 -27.68 18.04 -4.67
N SER A 379 -27.36 16.82 -4.25
CA SER A 379 -26.56 16.52 -3.06
C SER A 379 -25.30 15.73 -3.41
N VAL A 380 -24.22 15.93 -2.64
CA VAL A 380 -22.97 15.17 -2.78
C VAL A 380 -23.11 13.84 -2.03
N GLU A 381 -23.05 12.74 -2.77
CA GLU A 381 -23.13 11.39 -2.24
C GLU A 381 -21.81 10.92 -1.60
N LEU A 382 -21.87 9.82 -0.86
CA LEU A 382 -20.68 9.13 -0.38
C LEU A 382 -19.95 8.46 -1.56
N PRO A 383 -18.64 8.72 -1.77
CA PRO A 383 -17.92 8.12 -2.90
C PRO A 383 -17.90 6.58 -2.86
N PHE A 384 -17.81 6.03 -1.66
CA PHE A 384 -17.77 4.60 -1.39
C PHE A 384 -18.41 4.29 -0.02
N SER A 385 -18.88 3.07 0.15
CA SER A 385 -19.51 2.61 1.39
C SER A 385 -18.47 2.25 2.45
N GLN A 386 -18.92 2.07 3.69
CA GLN A 386 -18.08 1.51 4.76
C GLN A 386 -17.61 0.09 4.42
N GLU A 387 -18.44 -0.71 3.73
CA GLU A 387 -18.07 -2.05 3.28
C GLU A 387 -16.96 -2.01 2.23
N ASP A 388 -16.99 -1.07 1.27
CA ASP A 388 -15.91 -0.90 0.30
C ASP A 388 -14.58 -0.52 0.98
N PHE A 389 -14.67 0.36 1.98
CA PHE A 389 -13.53 0.77 2.79
C PHE A 389 -12.97 -0.39 3.61
N GLU A 390 -13.86 -1.24 4.14
CA GLU A 390 -13.54 -2.39 4.94
C GLU A 390 -13.04 -3.58 4.12
N GLN A 391 -13.65 -3.96 3.00
CA GLN A 391 -13.16 -5.02 2.10
C GLN A 391 -11.70 -4.78 1.67
N ARG A 392 -11.27 -3.51 1.64
CA ARG A 392 -9.88 -3.13 1.41
C ARG A 392 -8.96 -3.31 2.63
N LYS A 393 -9.52 -3.26 3.84
CA LYS A 393 -8.88 -3.50 5.15
C LYS A 393 -8.99 -4.95 5.66
N VAL A 394 -9.99 -5.74 5.30
CA VAL A 394 -10.61 -6.73 6.19
C VAL A 394 -10.11 -8.16 6.07
N ASP A 395 -9.79 -8.76 7.23
CA ASP A 395 -10.64 -9.74 7.94
C ASP A 395 -10.62 -9.37 9.45
N ARG A 396 -11.62 -8.62 9.92
CA ARG A 396 -11.82 -8.28 11.34
C ARG A 396 -13.22 -8.70 11.80
N THR A 397 -13.50 -10.00 11.82
CA THR A 397 -14.66 -10.53 12.54
C THR A 397 -14.32 -11.90 13.12
N ALA A 398 -13.87 -11.89 14.38
CA ALA A 398 -14.05 -12.99 15.30
C ALA A 398 -13.91 -12.44 16.72
N ASP A 399 -15.01 -12.47 17.48
CA ASP A 399 -15.06 -12.12 18.89
C ASP A 399 -13.95 -12.85 19.66
N CYS A 400 -13.07 -12.05 20.25
CA CYS A 400 -11.97 -12.54 21.07
C CYS A 400 -12.36 -12.35 22.52
N GLU A 401 -13.07 -13.31 23.09
CA GLU A 401 -13.02 -13.50 24.54
C GLU A 401 -11.62 -13.97 24.94
N ASP A 402 -11.08 -13.31 25.96
CA ASP A 402 -9.76 -13.52 26.52
C ASP A 402 -9.55 -14.97 26.96
N ILE A 403 -8.60 -15.66 26.31
CA ILE A 403 -8.06 -16.91 26.83
C ILE A 403 -6.83 -16.56 27.68
N ASN A 404 -7.07 -16.08 28.89
CA ASN A 404 -6.50 -16.61 30.13
C ASN A 404 -6.88 -15.72 31.31
N GLY A 405 -7.46 -16.33 32.35
CA GLY A 405 -7.89 -15.69 33.57
C GLY A 405 -6.77 -14.98 34.32
N GLY A 406 -7.10 -13.79 34.82
CA GLY A 406 -6.23 -12.96 35.63
C GLY A 406 -6.76 -11.53 35.70
N SER A 407 -7.85 -11.35 36.45
CA SER A 407 -8.39 -10.03 36.80
C SER A 407 -7.31 -9.15 37.43
N THR A 408 -6.97 -8.03 36.78
CA THR A 408 -6.68 -6.76 37.45
C THR A 408 -7.07 -5.59 36.55
N ASN A 409 -7.93 -4.73 37.07
CA ASN A 409 -8.37 -3.46 36.47
C ASN A 409 -7.18 -2.62 36.00
N ALA A 410 -7.09 -2.37 34.68
CA ALA A 410 -6.32 -1.27 34.12
C ALA A 410 -7.26 -0.40 33.27
N LYS A 411 -7.36 0.87 33.68
CA LYS A 411 -8.27 1.89 33.20
C LYS A 411 -8.20 2.09 31.68
N ASN A 412 -9.37 2.27 31.08
CA ASN A 412 -9.63 2.74 29.73
C ASN A 412 -8.57 3.77 29.27
N SER A 413 -7.73 3.38 28.32
CA SER A 413 -7.02 4.33 27.46
C SER A 413 -7.77 4.37 26.13
N SER A 414 -8.21 5.57 25.76
CA SER A 414 -8.87 5.88 24.48
C SER A 414 -7.99 5.44 23.31
N PRO A 415 -8.55 4.91 22.21
CA PRO A 415 -7.78 4.62 21.00
C PRO A 415 -7.47 5.92 20.27
N GLN A 416 -6.45 6.64 20.73
CA GLN A 416 -5.81 7.72 19.96
C GLN A 416 -4.76 7.11 19.01
N ASP A 417 -4.94 7.41 17.72
CA ASP A 417 -3.87 7.62 16.74
C ASP A 417 -2.94 6.43 16.42
N LEU A 418 -3.51 5.34 15.88
CA LEU A 418 -2.76 4.37 15.07
C LEU A 418 -3.35 4.27 13.65
N GLU A 419 -3.20 5.35 12.88
CA GLU A 419 -3.47 5.36 11.44
C GLU A 419 -2.13 5.28 10.68
N GLY A 420 -1.78 4.08 10.18
CA GLY A 420 -0.80 3.95 9.08
C GLY A 420 -1.47 4.28 7.75
N ILE A 421 -0.75 4.86 6.77
CA ILE A 421 -1.22 5.39 5.45
C ILE A 421 -2.74 5.39 5.38
N GLY A 422 -3.34 6.40 6.00
CA GLY A 422 -4.75 6.43 6.29
C GLY A 422 -5.51 6.85 5.04
N PHE A 423 -6.11 5.91 4.33
CA PHE A 423 -7.15 6.29 3.38
C PHE A 423 -8.31 6.93 4.13
N LEU A 424 -8.84 8.00 3.55
CA LEU A 424 -9.98 8.74 4.08
C LEU A 424 -11.15 7.77 4.34
N LYS A 425 -11.77 7.90 5.51
CA LYS A 425 -13.07 7.25 5.79
C LYS A 425 -14.11 7.79 4.79
N PRO A 426 -15.23 7.07 4.53
CA PRO A 426 -16.26 7.54 3.59
C PRO A 426 -16.70 8.99 3.81
N GLU A 427 -16.91 9.39 5.06
CA GLU A 427 -17.29 10.76 5.42
C GLU A 427 -16.16 11.77 5.23
N GLU A 428 -14.93 11.40 5.55
CA GLU A 428 -13.75 12.24 5.31
C GLU A 428 -13.52 12.43 3.80
N ALA A 429 -13.77 11.41 2.99
CA ALA A 429 -13.71 11.49 1.52
C ALA A 429 -14.81 12.41 0.95
N ARG A 430 -16.01 12.39 1.53
CA ARG A 430 -17.07 13.35 1.18
C ARG A 430 -16.72 14.78 1.59
N ALA A 431 -16.11 14.97 2.76
CA ALA A 431 -15.59 16.28 3.16
C ALA A 431 -14.54 16.79 2.16
N ALA A 432 -13.63 15.93 1.69
CA ALA A 432 -12.65 16.28 0.66
C ALA A 432 -13.31 16.67 -0.68
N LEU A 433 -14.42 16.02 -1.09
CA LEU A 433 -15.20 16.48 -2.25
C LEU A 433 -15.75 17.89 -2.07
N TYR A 434 -16.32 18.19 -0.90
CA TYR A 434 -16.81 19.54 -0.62
C TYR A 434 -15.69 20.59 -0.68
N VAL A 435 -14.50 20.29 -0.17
CA VAL A 435 -13.34 21.18 -0.30
C VAL A 435 -12.95 21.39 -1.77
N ASN A 436 -12.94 20.32 -2.57
CA ASN A 436 -12.60 20.41 -3.99
C ASN A 436 -13.65 21.18 -4.81
N PHE A 437 -14.94 20.98 -4.54
CA PHE A 437 -16.01 21.82 -5.11
C PHE A 437 -15.84 23.28 -4.70
N ALA A 438 -15.63 23.55 -3.41
CA ALA A 438 -15.42 24.91 -2.92
C ALA A 438 -14.25 25.60 -3.62
N THR A 439 -13.13 24.89 -3.77
CA THR A 439 -11.93 25.39 -4.45
C THR A 439 -12.23 25.72 -5.92
N LEU A 440 -12.91 24.83 -6.65
CA LEU A 440 -13.30 25.06 -8.04
C LEU A 440 -14.24 26.26 -8.20
N TYR A 441 -15.28 26.37 -7.38
CA TYR A 441 -16.20 27.51 -7.44
C TYR A 441 -15.49 28.82 -7.05
N ALA A 442 -14.59 28.79 -6.08
CA ALA A 442 -13.78 29.94 -5.69
C ALA A 442 -12.84 30.38 -6.83
N MET A 443 -12.25 29.44 -7.58
CA MET A 443 -11.44 29.73 -8.77
C MET A 443 -12.27 30.31 -9.92
N GLN A 444 -13.55 29.93 -10.03
CA GLN A 444 -14.49 30.48 -11.02
C GLN A 444 -15.06 31.84 -10.62
N GLY A 445 -14.81 32.29 -9.39
CA GLY A 445 -15.36 33.53 -8.83
C GLY A 445 -16.78 33.42 -8.26
N ASP A 446 -17.35 32.21 -8.21
CA ASP A 446 -18.63 31.95 -7.52
C ASP A 446 -18.38 31.71 -6.02
N PHE A 447 -18.16 32.81 -5.31
CA PHE A 447 -17.88 32.78 -3.88
C PHE A 447 -19.07 32.34 -3.02
N ASN A 448 -20.30 32.47 -3.52
CA ASN A 448 -21.50 32.05 -2.79
C ASN A 448 -21.58 30.52 -2.71
N GLN A 449 -21.41 29.85 -3.85
CA GLN A 449 -21.35 28.38 -3.90
C GLN A 449 -20.12 27.87 -3.14
N ALA A 450 -18.97 28.52 -3.31
CA ALA A 450 -17.76 28.15 -2.58
C ALA A 450 -17.97 28.19 -1.06
N HIS A 451 -18.60 29.24 -0.53
CA HIS A 451 -18.88 29.36 0.90
C HIS A 451 -19.85 28.28 1.41
N GLN A 452 -20.86 27.89 0.62
CA GLN A 452 -21.78 26.79 0.98
C GLN A 452 -21.02 25.47 1.13
N PHE A 453 -20.18 25.13 0.16
CA PHE A 453 -19.38 23.91 0.20
C PHE A 453 -18.32 23.91 1.32
N VAL A 454 -17.67 25.04 1.59
CA VAL A 454 -16.78 25.17 2.77
C VAL A 454 -17.55 24.87 4.06
N SER A 455 -18.77 25.40 4.19
CA SER A 455 -19.59 25.20 5.38
C SER A 455 -19.97 23.72 5.57
N GLN A 456 -20.25 23.01 4.47
CA GLN A 456 -20.51 21.56 4.48
C GLN A 456 -19.24 20.74 4.78
N ALA A 457 -18.08 21.13 4.25
CA ALA A 457 -16.82 20.46 4.56
C ALA A 457 -16.47 20.58 6.05
N LEU A 458 -16.57 21.77 6.61
CA LEU A 458 -16.24 22.05 8.02
C LEU A 458 -17.26 21.47 9.01
N SER A 459 -18.51 21.20 8.60
CA SER A 459 -19.46 20.51 9.46
C SER A 459 -19.11 19.04 9.67
N ILE A 460 -18.51 18.40 8.66
CA ILE A 460 -18.03 17.01 8.73
C ILE A 460 -16.63 16.95 9.36
N ALA A 461 -15.72 17.83 8.93
CA ALA A 461 -14.33 17.86 9.38
C ALA A 461 -13.93 19.28 9.85
N PRO A 462 -14.28 19.66 11.10
CA PRO A 462 -14.07 21.02 11.62
C PRO A 462 -12.60 21.47 11.64
N ASN A 463 -11.66 20.54 11.72
CA ASN A 463 -10.22 20.80 11.77
C ASN A 463 -9.50 20.52 10.43
N ASN A 464 -10.23 20.38 9.31
CA ASN A 464 -9.59 20.17 8.01
C ASN A 464 -8.88 21.47 7.55
N PRO A 465 -7.55 21.44 7.30
CA PRO A 465 -6.79 22.64 6.96
C PRO A 465 -7.16 23.18 5.58
N GLU A 466 -7.42 22.33 4.58
CA GLU A 466 -7.75 22.75 3.21
C GLU A 466 -9.11 23.46 3.14
N ALA A 467 -10.11 22.96 3.86
CA ALA A 467 -11.43 23.57 4.02
C ALA A 467 -11.32 24.95 4.67
N THR A 468 -10.49 25.04 5.72
CA THR A 468 -10.25 26.30 6.43
C THR A 468 -9.57 27.31 5.51
N LEU A 469 -8.51 26.91 4.81
CA LEU A 469 -7.78 27.75 3.86
C LEU A 469 -8.67 28.25 2.73
N THR A 470 -9.48 27.36 2.15
CA THR A 470 -10.45 27.71 1.10
C THR A 470 -11.47 28.71 1.62
N GLY A 471 -11.98 28.52 2.85
CA GLY A 471 -12.88 29.47 3.50
C GLY A 471 -12.26 30.84 3.74
N VAL A 472 -11.01 30.87 4.21
CA VAL A 472 -10.25 32.11 4.40
C VAL A 472 -10.04 32.84 3.09
N TYR A 473 -9.67 32.13 2.02
CA TYR A 473 -9.55 32.70 0.68
C TYR A 473 -10.86 33.32 0.20
N VAL A 474 -11.98 32.60 0.33
CA VAL A 474 -13.32 33.10 -0.04
C VAL A 474 -13.70 34.36 0.75
N ASP A 475 -13.48 34.37 2.06
CA ASP A 475 -13.78 35.54 2.90
C ASP A 475 -12.93 36.76 2.52
N LEU A 476 -11.64 36.56 2.23
CA LEU A 476 -10.74 37.62 1.78
C LEU A 476 -11.14 38.15 0.39
N ALA A 477 -11.50 37.27 -0.55
CA ALA A 477 -11.97 37.65 -1.87
C ALA A 477 -13.27 38.49 -1.81
N LEU A 478 -14.11 38.25 -0.80
CA LEU A 478 -15.32 39.03 -0.51
C LEU A 478 -15.06 40.29 0.34
N GLY A 479 -13.81 40.59 0.70
CA GLY A 479 -13.44 41.74 1.54
C GLY A 479 -13.75 41.58 3.04
N LYS A 480 -14.17 40.39 3.49
CA LYS A 480 -14.55 40.09 4.87
C LYS A 480 -13.34 39.71 5.73
N SER A 481 -12.42 40.65 5.91
CA SER A 481 -11.15 40.42 6.62
C SER A 481 -11.33 39.94 8.07
N GLU A 482 -12.35 40.43 8.78
CA GLU A 482 -12.64 40.00 10.16
C GLU A 482 -13.09 38.54 10.25
N ALA A 483 -13.90 38.08 9.29
CA ALA A 483 -14.37 36.69 9.21
C ALA A 483 -13.22 35.73 8.88
N ALA A 484 -12.34 36.12 7.95
CA ALA A 484 -11.13 35.39 7.62
C ALA A 484 -10.23 35.20 8.85
N ILE A 485 -10.01 36.26 9.65
CA ILE A 485 -9.25 36.18 10.90
C ILE A 485 -9.93 35.28 11.92
N ALA A 486 -11.26 35.32 12.03
CA ALA A 486 -12.01 34.46 12.94
C ALA A 486 -11.85 32.97 12.59
N LYS A 487 -11.92 32.62 11.29
CA LYS A 487 -11.68 31.25 10.82
C LYS A 487 -10.25 30.79 11.09
N LEU A 488 -9.26 31.64 10.85
CA LEU A 488 -7.88 31.36 11.22
C LEU A 488 -7.76 31.09 12.72
N LYS A 489 -8.29 31.96 13.59
CA LYS A 489 -8.23 31.75 15.05
C LYS A 489 -8.84 30.43 15.53
N HIS A 490 -9.81 29.88 14.80
CA HIS A 490 -10.46 28.62 15.15
C HIS A 490 -9.68 27.39 14.67
N CYS A 491 -8.72 27.55 13.77
CA CYS A 491 -7.91 26.45 13.27
C CYS A 491 -6.80 26.12 14.27
N SER A 492 -6.83 24.88 14.78
CA SER A 492 -5.83 24.36 15.71
C SER A 492 -4.48 24.04 15.07
N ARG A 493 -4.39 24.05 13.73
CA ARG A 493 -3.21 23.71 12.93
C ARG A 493 -2.64 24.93 12.21
N ILE A 494 -2.33 25.99 12.98
CA ILE A 494 -1.68 27.19 12.44
C ILE A 494 -0.31 27.35 13.09
N THR A 495 0.69 27.49 12.23
CA THR A 495 2.05 27.84 12.65
C THR A 495 2.36 29.26 12.20
N PHE A 496 2.48 30.16 13.17
CA PHE A 496 2.87 31.55 12.94
C PHE A 496 4.40 31.66 12.85
N LEU A 497 4.91 32.11 11.71
CA LEU A 497 6.32 32.42 11.53
C LEU A 497 6.52 33.93 11.57
N SER A 498 7.52 34.39 12.33
CA SER A 498 7.90 35.81 12.27
C SER A 498 8.58 36.08 10.93
N GLY A 499 7.94 36.87 10.07
CA GLY A 499 8.52 37.25 8.79
C GLY A 499 9.75 38.12 9.02
N GLY A 500 10.94 37.61 8.66
CA GLY A 500 12.18 38.39 8.60
C GLY A 500 12.25 39.35 7.39
N LEU A 501 11.11 39.59 6.73
CA LEU A 501 11.02 40.55 5.64
C LEU A 501 10.97 41.97 6.23
N THR A 502 12.15 42.55 6.40
CA THR A 502 12.29 44.00 6.51
C THR A 502 11.74 44.61 5.23
N SER A 503 10.70 45.43 5.34
CA SER A 503 10.24 46.24 4.22
C SER A 503 11.42 47.06 3.70
N ASN A 504 11.85 46.80 2.47
CA ASN A 504 12.71 47.72 1.75
C ASN A 504 11.87 48.98 1.50
N HIS A 505 12.08 49.98 2.34
CA HIS A 505 11.65 51.34 2.07
C HIS A 505 12.57 51.91 0.99
N SER A 506 12.03 52.09 -0.22
CA SER A 506 12.36 53.20 -1.12
C SER A 506 11.18 53.45 -2.05
#